data_AF-A0A9X1REU3-F1
#
_entry.id   AF-A0A9X1REU3-F1
#
_cell.length_a   1.000
_cell.length_b   1.000
_cell.length_c   1.000
_cell.angle_alpha   90.00
_cell.angle_beta   90.00
_cell.angle_gamma   90.00
#
_symmetry.space_group_name_H-M   'P 1'
#
loop_
_entity.id
_entity.type
_entity.pdbx_description
1 polymer ?
#
loop_
_entity_poly.entity_id
_entity_poly.type
_entity_poly.pdbx_seq_one_letter_code
_entity_poly.pdbx_strand_id
1 'polypeptide(L)'
;MDIYTIIFLALAVFIFLRLRSVLGQRTGNERPPFDRTARNALGGAPDKNVVTMPGKVIDQAPLAPTAEPTPPSDRWKGLTEPGTALAQGLDAIVERDSTFDPRHFLSGARGAYEMIVLAFANGDRRSLRDLLSSEVYESFDTAIKDREKNDQKTETRFVSIDKAELVGAELRDRTAQLTVRFVSQMISVTRDKAGNIVDGNADKVADITDIWTFARDTTSRDPNWKLVGTGSAN
;
A
#
# COMPACT_ATOMS: atom_id res chain seq x y z
N MET A 1 -15.72 23.03 -6.64
CA MET A 1 -15.52 22.00 -7.69
C MET A 1 -14.04 21.77 -7.75
N ASP A 2 -13.60 20.93 -6.83
CA ASP A 2 -12.20 20.90 -6.41
C ASP A 2 -11.52 19.71 -7.07
N ILE A 3 -10.22 19.82 -7.30
CA ILE A 3 -9.49 18.81 -8.07
C ILE A 3 -9.60 17.42 -7.43
N TYR A 4 -9.68 17.35 -6.10
CA TYR A 4 -9.97 16.14 -5.33
C TYR A 4 -11.33 15.53 -5.71
N THR A 5 -12.42 16.30 -5.73
CA THR A 5 -13.76 15.81 -6.16
C THR A 5 -13.74 15.19 -7.56
N ILE A 6 -12.97 15.77 -8.49
CA ILE A 6 -12.86 15.27 -9.87
C ILE A 6 -12.05 13.96 -9.89
N ILE A 7 -10.95 13.88 -9.13
CA ILE A 7 -10.14 12.67 -8.96
C ILE A 7 -10.97 11.54 -8.32
N PHE A 8 -11.72 11.81 -7.25
CA PHE A 8 -12.55 10.81 -6.56
C PHE A 8 -13.74 10.33 -7.41
N LEU A 9 -14.37 11.19 -8.20
CA LEU A 9 -15.43 10.78 -9.13
C LEU A 9 -14.86 9.91 -10.26
N ALA A 10 -13.69 10.30 -10.80
CA ALA A 10 -12.96 9.48 -11.77
C ALA A 10 -12.53 8.12 -11.16
N LEU A 11 -12.12 8.09 -9.90
CA LEU A 11 -11.68 6.89 -9.17
C LEU A 11 -12.80 5.86 -8.98
N ALA A 12 -14.00 6.27 -8.57
CA ALA A 12 -15.15 5.38 -8.44
C ALA A 12 -15.55 4.78 -9.81
N VAL A 13 -15.54 5.60 -10.86
CA VAL A 13 -15.74 5.15 -12.24
C VAL A 13 -14.58 4.27 -12.73
N PHE A 14 -13.34 4.51 -12.29
CA PHE A 14 -12.16 3.74 -12.69
C PHE A 14 -12.18 2.33 -12.10
N ILE A 15 -12.60 2.14 -10.84
CA ILE A 15 -12.81 0.79 -10.27
C ILE A 15 -13.81 0.00 -11.13
N PHE A 16 -14.91 0.64 -11.55
CA PHE A 16 -15.94 0.06 -12.42
C PHE A 16 -15.44 -0.21 -13.86
N LEU A 17 -14.58 0.66 -14.41
CA LEU A 17 -13.99 0.47 -15.74
C LEU A 17 -12.84 -0.55 -15.75
N ARG A 18 -12.08 -0.69 -14.67
CA ARG A 18 -10.91 -1.58 -14.60
C ARG A 18 -11.32 -3.06 -14.65
N LEU A 19 -12.39 -3.44 -13.94
CA LEU A 19 -13.01 -4.77 -14.05
C LEU A 19 -13.33 -5.11 -15.52
N ARG A 20 -13.97 -4.16 -16.21
CA ARG A 20 -14.30 -4.23 -17.63
C ARG A 20 -13.09 -4.32 -18.56
N SER A 21 -11.90 -3.91 -18.09
CA SER A 21 -10.65 -3.86 -18.86
C SER A 21 -9.72 -5.06 -18.63
N VAL A 22 -9.92 -5.89 -17.61
CA VAL A 22 -9.08 -7.09 -17.37
C VAL A 22 -9.26 -8.14 -18.48
N LEU A 23 -10.41 -8.13 -19.16
CA LEU A 23 -10.69 -8.98 -20.33
C LEU A 23 -10.02 -8.45 -21.64
N GLY A 24 -8.97 -7.61 -21.53
CA GLY A 24 -8.53 -6.73 -22.62
C GLY A 24 -7.08 -6.84 -23.11
N GLN A 25 -6.12 -7.39 -22.34
CA GLN A 25 -4.71 -7.46 -22.78
C GLN A 25 -4.03 -8.81 -22.53
N ARG A 26 -3.32 -9.29 -23.56
CA ARG A 26 -2.36 -10.41 -23.47
C ARG A 26 -1.03 -9.89 -22.92
N THR A 27 -0.87 -9.87 -21.60
CA THR A 27 0.48 -9.79 -21.00
C THR A 27 1.19 -11.12 -21.18
N GLY A 28 2.08 -11.19 -22.17
CA GLY A 28 2.92 -12.38 -22.39
C GLY A 28 3.90 -12.57 -21.24
N ASN A 29 3.78 -13.71 -20.55
CA ASN A 29 4.76 -14.12 -19.55
C ASN A 29 6.07 -14.52 -20.23
N GLU A 30 7.14 -13.76 -20.00
CA GLU A 30 8.51 -14.29 -20.12
C GLU A 30 9.46 -13.50 -19.20
N ARG A 31 9.95 -14.17 -18.14
CA ARG A 31 11.09 -13.73 -17.34
C ARG A 31 12.29 -14.61 -17.71
N PRO A 32 13.40 -14.07 -18.26
CA PRO A 32 14.62 -14.85 -18.42
C PRO A 32 15.20 -15.22 -17.03
N PRO A 33 15.83 -16.39 -16.85
CA PRO A 33 16.31 -16.84 -15.55
C PRO A 33 17.53 -16.06 -15.03
N PHE A 34 17.68 -15.99 -13.71
CA PHE A 34 18.94 -15.57 -13.07
C PHE A 34 19.96 -16.71 -13.14
N ASP A 35 21.02 -16.53 -13.91
CA ASP A 35 22.14 -17.48 -13.92
C ASP A 35 23.14 -17.20 -12.78
N ARG A 36 23.69 -18.26 -12.16
CA ARG A 36 24.37 -18.20 -10.86
C ARG A 36 25.65 -19.05 -10.80
N THR A 37 26.56 -18.90 -11.75
CA THR A 37 27.89 -19.55 -11.64
C THR A 37 29.05 -18.82 -12.33
N ALA A 38 29.98 -18.30 -11.53
CA ALA A 38 31.43 -18.28 -11.81
C ALA A 38 32.22 -18.01 -10.51
N ARG A 39 33.23 -18.84 -10.21
CA ARG A 39 34.22 -18.57 -9.15
C ARG A 39 35.64 -18.62 -9.74
N ASN A 40 36.54 -17.84 -9.15
CA ASN A 40 37.99 -18.04 -9.09
C ASN A 40 38.82 -18.10 -10.40
N ALA A 41 39.51 -17.00 -10.70
CA ALA A 41 40.95 -16.97 -11.02
C ALA A 41 41.46 -15.54 -10.69
N LEU A 42 42.34 -15.30 -9.70
CA LEU A 42 43.78 -15.64 -9.56
C LEU A 42 44.73 -14.77 -10.41
N GLY A 43 45.61 -14.01 -9.73
CA GLY A 43 46.86 -13.49 -10.29
C GLY A 43 47.17 -12.00 -9.97
N GLY A 44 48.31 -11.72 -9.31
CA GLY A 44 48.90 -10.37 -9.26
C GLY A 44 49.31 -9.84 -7.87
N ALA A 45 50.60 -9.96 -7.54
CA ALA A 45 51.32 -9.30 -6.45
C ALA A 45 52.71 -8.85 -7.00
N PRO A 46 53.62 -8.13 -6.30
CA PRO A 46 53.62 -7.82 -4.86
C PRO A 46 54.13 -6.39 -4.47
N ASP A 47 54.31 -6.20 -3.15
CA ASP A 47 55.29 -5.35 -2.43
C ASP A 47 55.40 -3.83 -2.67
N LYS A 48 55.09 -3.07 -1.60
CA LYS A 48 56.14 -2.30 -0.89
C LYS A 48 55.78 -2.00 0.58
N ASN A 49 56.81 -1.83 1.40
CA ASN A 49 56.74 -1.75 2.87
C ASN A 49 57.44 -0.47 3.38
N VAL A 50 56.76 0.35 4.19
CA VAL A 50 57.36 1.47 4.96
C VAL A 50 56.59 1.64 6.28
N VAL A 51 57.31 1.84 7.38
CA VAL A 51 56.78 2.19 8.71
C VAL A 51 57.21 3.62 9.07
N THR A 52 56.36 4.41 9.72
CA THR A 52 56.74 5.71 10.32
C THR A 52 55.93 5.98 11.60
N MET A 53 56.54 6.74 12.52
CA MET A 53 56.18 6.88 13.94
C MET A 53 55.13 7.99 14.22
N PRO A 54 54.48 7.99 15.42
CA PRO A 54 53.41 8.94 15.77
C PRO A 54 53.92 10.35 16.13
N GLY A 55 53.04 11.37 16.00
CA GLY A 55 53.35 12.78 16.26
C GLY A 55 52.16 13.62 16.79
N LYS A 56 52.43 14.87 17.18
CA LYS A 56 51.53 15.83 17.88
C LYS A 56 51.66 17.24 17.26
N VAL A 57 50.78 18.23 17.49
CA VAL A 57 49.58 18.26 18.36
C VAL A 57 48.29 18.01 17.57
N ILE A 58 47.32 18.90 17.27
CA ILE A 58 47.05 20.32 17.57
C ILE A 58 45.56 20.46 17.91
N ASP A 59 45.21 21.24 18.94
CA ASP A 59 43.82 21.46 19.34
C ASP A 59 43.00 22.21 18.26
N GLN A 60 41.86 21.64 17.87
CA GLN A 60 40.76 22.38 17.26
C GLN A 60 39.51 22.17 18.12
N ALA A 61 39.00 23.25 18.70
CA ALA A 61 37.75 23.24 19.42
C ALA A 61 36.59 22.98 18.44
N PRO A 62 35.73 21.96 18.67
CA PRO A 62 34.54 21.78 17.86
C PRO A 62 33.62 23.00 17.97
N LEU A 63 33.14 23.45 16.82
CA LEU A 63 32.08 24.46 16.73
C LEU A 63 30.76 23.90 17.31
N ALA A 64 29.80 24.78 17.56
CA ALA A 64 28.49 24.40 18.12
C ALA A 64 27.84 23.24 17.33
N PRO A 65 27.11 22.33 18.01
CA PRO A 65 26.54 21.15 17.37
C PRO A 65 25.46 21.53 16.35
N THR A 66 25.86 21.61 15.08
CA THR A 66 24.98 21.33 13.95
C THR A 66 24.28 20.01 14.25
N ALA A 67 22.94 19.98 14.15
CA ALA A 67 22.17 18.79 14.48
C ALA A 67 22.69 17.58 13.71
N GLU A 68 23.23 16.59 14.44
CA GLU A 68 23.69 15.34 13.85
C GLU A 68 22.48 14.64 13.20
N PRO A 69 22.58 14.17 11.94
CA PRO A 69 21.55 13.31 11.40
C PRO A 69 21.54 12.01 12.22
N THR A 70 20.47 11.81 13.00
CA THR A 70 20.26 10.62 13.82
C THR A 70 20.64 9.37 13.02
N PRO A 71 21.55 8.51 13.52
CA PRO A 71 22.12 7.44 12.71
C PRO A 71 20.99 6.55 12.15
N PRO A 72 21.07 6.15 10.87
CA PRO A 72 19.99 5.50 10.14
C PRO A 72 19.51 4.26 10.89
N SER A 73 18.37 4.39 11.58
CA SER A 73 17.95 3.36 12.51
C SER A 73 17.49 2.13 11.73
N ASP A 74 18.05 0.96 12.06
CA ASP A 74 17.71 -0.34 11.46
C ASP A 74 16.31 -0.85 11.91
N ARG A 75 15.48 0.08 12.41
CA ARG A 75 14.13 -0.10 12.96
C ARG A 75 13.13 -0.57 11.92
N TRP A 76 13.26 -0.06 10.69
CA TRP A 76 12.36 -0.34 9.56
C TRP A 76 12.87 -1.44 8.63
N LYS A 77 13.84 -2.26 9.09
CA LYS A 77 14.42 -3.37 8.33
C LYS A 77 13.33 -4.33 7.83
N GLY A 78 13.27 -4.49 6.51
CA GLY A 78 12.25 -5.29 5.81
C GLY A 78 10.92 -4.59 5.55
N LEU A 79 10.79 -3.30 5.88
CA LEU A 79 9.65 -2.44 5.51
C LEU A 79 10.07 -1.32 4.56
N THR A 80 11.21 -0.66 4.81
CA THR A 80 11.79 0.34 3.90
C THR A 80 13.30 0.51 4.17
N GLU A 81 13.98 1.21 3.27
CA GLU A 81 15.37 1.62 3.45
C GLU A 81 15.48 2.88 4.35
N PRO A 82 16.50 3.00 5.21
CA PRO A 82 16.69 4.19 6.04
C PRO A 82 16.87 5.47 5.22
N GLY A 83 16.36 6.59 5.72
CA GLY A 83 16.44 7.89 5.04
C GLY A 83 15.40 8.11 3.92
N THR A 84 14.65 7.08 3.52
CA THR A 84 13.50 7.24 2.61
C THR A 84 12.41 8.12 3.22
N ALA A 85 11.60 8.78 2.39
CA ALA A 85 10.43 9.53 2.84
C ALA A 85 9.45 8.67 3.67
N LEU A 86 9.36 7.38 3.34
CA LEU A 86 8.56 6.41 4.10
C LEU A 86 9.12 6.19 5.51
N ALA A 87 10.45 6.06 5.67
CA ALA A 87 11.08 5.96 6.98
C ALA A 87 10.81 7.22 7.82
N GLN A 88 11.00 8.40 7.23
CA GLN A 88 10.73 9.68 7.90
C GLN A 88 9.27 9.81 8.34
N GLY A 89 8.32 9.41 7.50
CA GLY A 89 6.91 9.39 7.82
C GLY A 89 6.54 8.38 8.93
N LEU A 90 7.14 7.19 8.92
CA LEU A 90 7.00 6.21 10.00
C LEU A 90 7.54 6.75 11.34
N ASP A 91 8.74 7.35 11.32
CA ASP A 91 9.37 7.91 12.52
C ASP A 91 8.52 9.05 13.10
N ALA A 92 7.98 9.94 12.26
CA ALA A 92 7.07 11.02 12.68
C ALA A 92 5.74 10.51 13.27
N ILE A 93 5.17 9.43 12.72
CA ILE A 93 3.98 8.78 13.30
C ILE A 93 4.31 8.19 14.68
N VAL A 94 5.44 7.50 14.82
CA VAL A 94 5.85 6.86 16.08
C VAL A 94 6.25 7.85 17.18
N GLU A 95 6.76 9.03 16.80
CA GLU A 95 7.02 10.13 17.75
C GLU A 95 5.73 10.63 18.42
N ARG A 96 4.59 10.56 17.73
CA ARG A 96 3.26 10.92 18.29
C ARG A 96 2.47 9.75 18.84
N ASP A 97 2.60 8.58 18.23
CA ASP A 97 1.97 7.32 18.64
C ASP A 97 3.03 6.24 18.90
N SER A 98 3.58 6.28 20.12
CA SER A 98 4.55 5.26 20.59
C SER A 98 4.01 3.83 20.62
N THR A 99 2.69 3.62 20.42
CA THR A 99 2.07 2.29 20.36
C THR A 99 1.92 1.73 18.94
N PHE A 100 2.25 2.52 17.91
CA PHE A 100 2.10 2.14 16.52
C PHE A 100 3.17 1.13 16.06
N ASP A 101 2.71 -0.05 15.61
CA ASP A 101 3.51 -1.06 14.91
C ASP A 101 3.06 -1.18 13.44
N PRO A 102 3.91 -0.83 12.46
CA PRO A 102 3.60 -0.98 11.03
C PRO A 102 3.32 -2.43 10.60
N ARG A 103 3.89 -3.43 11.28
CA ARG A 103 3.69 -4.85 10.95
C ARG A 103 2.30 -5.31 11.41
N HIS A 104 1.90 -4.94 12.62
CA HIS A 104 0.54 -5.14 13.10
C HIS A 104 -0.48 -4.40 12.21
N PHE A 105 -0.22 -3.14 11.86
CA PHE A 105 -1.05 -2.38 10.92
C PHE A 105 -1.18 -3.07 9.55
N LEU A 106 -0.08 -3.52 8.93
CA LEU A 106 -0.16 -4.25 7.66
C LEU A 106 -0.97 -5.55 7.76
N SER A 107 -0.93 -6.24 8.91
CA SER A 107 -1.77 -7.41 9.17
C SER A 107 -3.25 -7.05 9.28
N GLY A 108 -3.58 -5.96 10.00
CA GLY A 108 -4.95 -5.46 10.10
C GLY A 108 -5.48 -4.96 8.75
N ALA A 109 -4.67 -4.24 7.99
CA ALA A 109 -5.00 -3.68 6.68
C ALA A 109 -5.32 -4.77 5.64
N ARG A 110 -4.66 -5.94 5.71
CA ARG A 110 -5.02 -7.13 4.90
C ARG A 110 -6.43 -7.64 5.21
N GLY A 111 -6.78 -7.79 6.49
CA GLY A 111 -8.13 -8.19 6.89
C GLY A 111 -9.19 -7.14 6.52
N ALA A 112 -8.87 -5.85 6.70
CA ALA A 112 -9.74 -4.76 6.27
C ALA A 112 -9.97 -4.73 4.75
N TYR A 113 -8.94 -5.04 3.95
CA TYR A 113 -9.05 -5.15 2.49
C TYR A 113 -10.05 -6.25 2.08
N GLU A 114 -9.89 -7.47 2.61
CA GLU A 114 -10.82 -8.57 2.36
C GLU A 114 -12.26 -8.23 2.81
N MET A 115 -12.43 -7.70 4.02
CA MET A 115 -13.74 -7.30 4.55
C MET A 115 -14.42 -6.22 3.70
N ILE A 116 -13.69 -5.18 3.26
CA ILE A 116 -14.26 -4.10 2.44
C ILE A 116 -14.64 -4.60 1.04
N VAL A 117 -13.80 -5.43 0.40
CA VAL A 117 -14.09 -6.02 -0.92
C VAL A 117 -15.34 -6.91 -0.85
N LEU A 118 -15.43 -7.80 0.15
CA LEU A 118 -16.58 -8.68 0.34
C LEU A 118 -17.84 -7.90 0.75
N ALA A 119 -17.74 -6.88 1.61
CA ALA A 119 -18.87 -6.04 1.99
C ALA A 119 -19.41 -5.24 0.79
N PHE A 120 -18.54 -4.69 -0.06
CA PHE A 120 -18.94 -4.01 -1.30
C PHE A 120 -19.65 -4.95 -2.27
N ALA A 121 -19.09 -6.14 -2.52
CA ALA A 121 -19.72 -7.15 -3.38
C ALA A 121 -21.11 -7.57 -2.85
N ASN A 122 -21.25 -7.80 -1.55
CA ASN A 122 -22.52 -8.18 -0.93
C ASN A 122 -23.51 -7.00 -0.74
N GLY A 123 -23.07 -5.75 -0.91
CA GLY A 123 -23.88 -4.57 -0.62
C GLY A 123 -24.06 -4.26 0.88
N ASP A 124 -23.18 -4.78 1.74
CA ASP A 124 -23.22 -4.55 3.19
C ASP A 124 -22.70 -3.15 3.55
N ARG A 125 -23.62 -2.19 3.41
CA ARG A 125 -23.47 -0.80 3.84
C ARG A 125 -23.11 -0.65 5.32
N ARG A 126 -23.45 -1.60 6.20
CA ARG A 126 -23.15 -1.48 7.62
C ARG A 126 -21.65 -1.66 7.87
N SER A 127 -21.09 -2.77 7.40
CA SER A 127 -19.65 -3.04 7.53
C SER A 127 -18.81 -1.98 6.81
N LEU A 128 -19.26 -1.50 5.65
CA LEU A 128 -18.61 -0.40 4.94
C LEU A 128 -18.61 0.91 5.74
N ARG A 129 -19.72 1.29 6.40
CA ARG A 129 -19.80 2.54 7.16
C ARG A 129 -18.84 2.58 8.37
N ASP A 130 -18.59 1.43 8.97
CA ASP A 130 -17.68 1.32 10.11
C ASP A 130 -16.20 1.30 9.66
N LEU A 131 -15.88 0.70 8.50
CA LEU A 131 -14.50 0.57 7.98
C LEU A 131 -14.02 1.73 7.09
N LEU A 132 -14.92 2.50 6.49
CA LEU A 132 -14.60 3.62 5.57
C LEU A 132 -14.68 4.99 6.27
N SER A 133 -14.13 6.01 5.61
CA SER A 133 -14.53 7.42 5.84
C SER A 133 -15.91 7.70 5.24
N SER A 134 -16.58 8.78 5.67
CA SER A 134 -17.88 9.19 5.10
C SER A 134 -17.82 9.41 3.58
N GLU A 135 -16.75 10.06 3.11
CA GLU A 135 -16.54 10.41 1.70
C GLU A 135 -16.36 9.15 0.82
N VAL A 136 -15.54 8.19 1.27
CA VAL A 136 -15.35 6.92 0.56
C VAL A 136 -16.64 6.08 0.65
N TYR A 137 -17.30 6.06 1.81
CA TYR A 137 -18.59 5.38 1.99
C TYR A 137 -19.67 5.89 1.03
N GLU A 138 -19.83 7.19 0.86
CA GLU A 138 -20.84 7.77 -0.06
C GLU A 138 -20.58 7.36 -1.52
N SER A 139 -19.31 7.26 -1.94
CA SER A 139 -18.95 6.77 -3.27
C SER A 139 -19.29 5.28 -3.46
N PHE A 140 -19.06 4.45 -2.43
CA PHE A 140 -19.37 3.01 -2.46
C PHE A 140 -20.89 2.77 -2.41
N ASP A 141 -21.63 3.47 -1.54
CA ASP A 141 -23.09 3.39 -1.45
C ASP A 141 -23.78 3.84 -2.74
N THR A 142 -23.24 4.86 -3.42
CA THR A 142 -23.72 5.28 -4.75
C THR A 142 -23.57 4.17 -5.78
N ALA A 143 -22.40 3.53 -5.87
CA ALA A 143 -22.17 2.40 -6.77
C ALA A 143 -23.04 1.18 -6.44
N ILE A 144 -23.26 0.88 -5.16
CA ILE A 144 -24.18 -0.19 -4.72
C ILE A 144 -25.63 0.14 -5.13
N LYS A 145 -26.08 1.39 -4.94
CA LYS A 145 -27.43 1.84 -5.34
C LYS A 145 -27.66 1.74 -6.85
N ASP A 146 -26.71 2.18 -7.68
CA ASP A 146 -26.85 2.06 -9.13
C ASP A 146 -26.81 0.59 -9.59
N ARG A 147 -26.02 -0.27 -8.93
CA ARG A 147 -26.06 -1.72 -9.20
C ARG A 147 -27.43 -2.34 -8.85
N GLU A 148 -27.96 -2.06 -7.66
CA GLU A 148 -29.29 -2.52 -7.20
C GLU A 148 -30.41 -2.04 -8.13
N LYS A 149 -30.38 -0.78 -8.55
CA LYS A 149 -31.30 -0.15 -9.50
C LYS A 149 -31.29 -0.79 -10.89
N ASN A 150 -30.18 -1.41 -11.28
CA ASN A 150 -30.04 -2.17 -12.53
C ASN A 150 -30.37 -3.68 -12.36
N ASP A 151 -30.92 -4.11 -11.22
CA ASP A 151 -31.16 -5.52 -10.86
C ASP A 151 -29.88 -6.40 -10.92
N GLN A 152 -28.70 -5.78 -10.81
CA GLN A 152 -27.42 -6.48 -10.96
C GLN A 152 -26.97 -7.15 -9.66
N LYS A 153 -26.38 -8.34 -9.77
CA LYS A 153 -25.80 -9.10 -8.65
C LYS A 153 -24.33 -9.39 -8.92
N THR A 154 -23.45 -9.02 -7.99
CA THR A 154 -22.03 -9.39 -8.06
C THR A 154 -21.75 -10.55 -7.10
N GLU A 155 -21.15 -11.60 -7.62
CA GLU A 155 -20.62 -12.74 -6.87
C GLU A 155 -19.10 -12.59 -6.85
N THR A 156 -18.52 -12.25 -5.70
CA THR A 156 -17.06 -12.12 -5.53
C THR A 156 -16.55 -13.17 -4.54
N ARG A 157 -15.55 -13.94 -4.96
CA ARG A 157 -14.79 -14.85 -4.12
C ARG A 157 -13.36 -14.36 -3.99
N PHE A 158 -12.96 -14.07 -2.76
CA PHE A 158 -11.57 -13.82 -2.42
C PHE A 158 -10.74 -15.11 -2.57
N VAL A 159 -9.47 -14.99 -2.98
CA VAL A 159 -8.55 -16.14 -3.12
C VAL A 159 -7.30 -15.94 -2.27
N SER A 160 -6.57 -14.84 -2.44
CA SER A 160 -5.34 -14.54 -1.67
C SER A 160 -4.99 -13.05 -1.67
N ILE A 161 -4.10 -12.67 -0.75
CA ILE A 161 -3.28 -11.45 -0.86
C ILE A 161 -1.84 -11.91 -1.04
N ASP A 162 -1.36 -11.87 -2.29
CA ASP A 162 0.00 -12.27 -2.67
C ASP A 162 1.04 -11.26 -2.17
N LYS A 163 0.64 -9.98 -2.07
CA LYS A 163 1.48 -8.91 -1.54
C LYS A 163 0.66 -7.86 -0.80
N ALA A 164 1.19 -7.37 0.33
CA ALA A 164 0.80 -6.07 0.88
C ALA A 164 2.06 -5.37 1.37
N GLU A 165 2.34 -4.21 0.82
CA GLU A 165 3.53 -3.39 1.11
C GLU A 165 3.11 -1.98 1.49
N LEU A 166 3.71 -1.42 2.54
CA LEU A 166 3.58 0.00 2.81
C LEU A 166 4.38 0.76 1.75
N VAL A 167 3.77 1.73 1.08
CA VAL A 167 4.38 2.53 0.00
C VAL A 167 4.40 4.03 0.28
N GLY A 168 3.70 4.47 1.32
CA GLY A 168 3.79 5.83 1.86
C GLY A 168 3.34 5.87 3.32
N ALA A 169 3.94 6.78 4.09
CA ALA A 169 3.55 7.10 5.46
C ALA A 169 3.68 8.63 5.62
N GLU A 170 2.65 9.28 6.14
CA GLU A 170 2.61 10.73 6.37
C GLU A 170 1.87 11.04 7.68
N LEU A 171 2.29 12.09 8.38
CA LEU A 171 1.57 12.64 9.52
C LEU A 171 1.13 14.07 9.19
N ARG A 172 -0.18 14.29 9.04
CA ARG A 172 -0.75 15.63 8.85
C ARG A 172 -1.44 16.09 10.14
N ASP A 173 -0.81 17.05 10.83
CA ASP A 173 -1.23 17.65 12.10
C ASP A 173 -1.37 16.65 13.27
N ARG A 174 -2.48 15.90 13.26
CA ARG A 174 -2.83 14.82 14.21
C ARG A 174 -3.18 13.50 13.52
N THR A 175 -3.43 13.54 12.21
CA THR A 175 -3.93 12.42 11.41
C THR A 175 -2.74 11.72 10.77
N ALA A 176 -2.45 10.51 11.25
CA ALA A 176 -1.52 9.61 10.58
C ALA A 176 -2.22 9.03 9.34
N GLN A 177 -1.50 9.00 8.21
CA GLN A 177 -1.94 8.42 6.95
C GLN A 177 -0.92 7.39 6.47
N LEU A 178 -1.42 6.22 6.06
CA LEU A 178 -0.61 5.08 5.66
C LEU A 178 -1.14 4.52 4.33
N THR A 179 -0.33 4.59 3.30
CA THR A 179 -0.68 4.17 1.94
C THR A 179 -0.06 2.80 1.67
N VAL A 180 -0.91 1.79 1.50
CA VAL A 180 -0.54 0.39 1.30
C VAL A 180 -0.84 -0.02 -0.14
N ARG A 181 0.13 -0.64 -0.83
CA ARG A 181 -0.11 -1.33 -2.10
C ARG A 181 -0.47 -2.79 -1.79
N PHE A 182 -1.65 -3.21 -2.22
CA PHE A 182 -2.08 -4.61 -2.23
C PHE A 182 -1.90 -5.21 -3.62
N VAL A 183 -1.51 -6.48 -3.67
CA VAL A 183 -1.65 -7.36 -4.83
C VAL A 183 -2.46 -8.54 -4.34
N SER A 184 -3.67 -8.69 -4.88
CA SER A 184 -4.64 -9.70 -4.46
C SER A 184 -5.11 -10.55 -5.64
N GLN A 185 -5.56 -11.76 -5.32
CA GLN A 185 -6.22 -12.64 -6.26
C GLN A 185 -7.68 -12.78 -5.87
N MET A 186 -8.58 -12.55 -6.81
CA MET A 186 -10.01 -12.77 -6.62
C MET A 186 -10.71 -13.22 -7.90
N ILE A 187 -11.84 -13.90 -7.73
CA ILE A 187 -12.79 -14.23 -8.78
C ILE A 187 -13.99 -13.30 -8.58
N SER A 188 -14.43 -12.59 -9.61
CA SER A 188 -15.58 -11.69 -9.52
C SER A 188 -16.40 -11.75 -10.80
N VAL A 189 -17.72 -11.88 -10.66
CA VAL A 189 -18.66 -11.89 -11.77
C VAL A 189 -19.90 -11.07 -11.42
N THR A 190 -20.30 -10.15 -12.29
CA THR A 190 -21.57 -9.43 -12.15
C THR A 190 -22.56 -9.94 -13.20
N ARG A 191 -23.76 -10.29 -12.74
CA ARG A 191 -24.87 -10.79 -13.55
C ARG A 191 -26.02 -9.79 -13.59
N ASP A 192 -26.75 -9.76 -14.69
CA ASP A 192 -28.02 -9.03 -14.81
C ASP A 192 -29.21 -9.82 -14.25
N LYS A 193 -30.41 -9.21 -14.35
CA LYS A 193 -31.70 -9.80 -13.95
C LYS A 193 -32.03 -11.13 -14.66
N ALA A 194 -31.48 -11.36 -15.84
CA ALA A 194 -31.67 -12.59 -16.63
C ALA A 194 -30.55 -13.63 -16.38
N GLY A 195 -29.57 -13.32 -15.53
CA GLY A 195 -28.45 -14.19 -15.19
C GLY A 195 -27.25 -14.09 -16.15
N ASN A 196 -27.34 -13.25 -17.19
CA ASN A 196 -26.24 -13.03 -18.13
C ASN A 196 -25.07 -12.37 -17.41
N ILE A 197 -23.84 -12.80 -17.71
CA ILE A 197 -22.64 -12.12 -17.22
C ILE A 197 -22.50 -10.79 -17.97
N VAL A 198 -22.60 -9.69 -17.24
CA VAL A 198 -22.41 -8.32 -17.77
C VAL A 198 -21.01 -7.76 -17.50
N ASP A 199 -20.31 -8.32 -16.51
CA ASP A 199 -18.93 -7.97 -16.16
C ASP A 199 -18.23 -9.13 -15.41
N GLY A 200 -16.90 -9.17 -15.47
CA GLY A 200 -16.08 -10.18 -14.79
C GLY A 200 -16.15 -11.59 -15.39
N ASN A 201 -15.78 -12.59 -14.58
CA ASN A 201 -15.74 -14.00 -14.97
C ASN A 201 -15.83 -14.92 -13.73
N ALA A 202 -16.63 -15.99 -13.80
CA ALA A 202 -16.87 -16.90 -12.67
C ALA A 202 -15.77 -17.97 -12.46
N ASP A 203 -14.97 -18.24 -13.49
CA ASP A 203 -14.02 -19.36 -13.55
C ASP A 203 -12.55 -18.90 -13.66
N LYS A 204 -12.31 -17.58 -13.73
CA LYS A 204 -10.98 -16.98 -13.81
C LYS A 204 -10.65 -16.18 -12.56
N VAL A 205 -9.52 -16.52 -11.96
CA VAL A 205 -8.81 -15.66 -11.02
C VAL A 205 -8.26 -14.45 -11.78
N ALA A 206 -8.42 -13.26 -11.21
CA ALA A 206 -7.82 -12.02 -11.67
C ALA A 206 -6.85 -11.48 -10.61
N ASP A 207 -5.65 -11.12 -11.04
CA ASP A 207 -4.67 -10.41 -10.22
C ASP A 207 -5.02 -8.91 -10.20
N ILE A 208 -5.26 -8.35 -9.02
CA ILE A 208 -5.64 -6.94 -8.84
C ILE A 208 -4.57 -6.24 -7.99
N THR A 209 -4.03 -5.13 -8.51
CA THR A 209 -3.06 -4.29 -7.79
C THR A 209 -3.69 -2.95 -7.42
N ASP A 210 -3.99 -2.78 -6.14
CA ASP A 210 -4.64 -1.60 -5.57
C ASP A 210 -3.69 -0.82 -4.66
N ILE A 211 -3.95 0.47 -4.48
CA ILE A 211 -3.22 1.36 -3.56
C ILE A 211 -4.27 2.03 -2.66
N TRP A 212 -4.22 1.74 -1.36
CA TRP A 212 -5.23 2.14 -0.38
C TRP A 212 -4.59 2.99 0.71
N THR A 213 -5.12 4.18 0.94
CA THR A 213 -4.69 5.10 2.01
C THR A 213 -5.64 5.00 3.18
N PHE A 214 -5.13 4.49 4.29
CA PHE A 214 -5.82 4.45 5.58
C PHE A 214 -5.42 5.66 6.41
N ALA A 215 -6.31 6.13 7.27
CA ALA A 215 -6.03 7.19 8.24
C ALA A 215 -6.51 6.84 9.66
N ARG A 216 -5.82 7.38 10.66
CA ARG A 216 -6.21 7.40 12.07
C ARG A 216 -5.84 8.73 12.70
N ASP A 217 -6.72 9.31 13.51
CA ASP A 217 -6.35 10.43 14.38
C ASP A 217 -5.56 9.86 15.56
N THR A 218 -4.28 10.25 15.67
CA THR A 218 -3.35 9.79 16.72
C THR A 218 -3.79 10.20 18.13
N THR A 219 -4.65 11.22 18.25
CA THR A 219 -5.24 11.66 19.53
C THR A 219 -6.53 10.90 19.89
N SER A 220 -7.07 10.11 18.96
CA SER A 220 -8.26 9.30 19.20
C SER A 220 -7.96 8.07 20.05
N ARG A 221 -8.89 7.77 20.96
CA ARG A 221 -8.95 6.50 21.71
C ARG A 221 -9.42 5.32 20.85
N ASP A 222 -9.92 5.60 19.65
CA ASP A 222 -10.28 4.58 18.67
C ASP A 222 -9.01 4.04 17.97
N PRO A 223 -8.65 2.75 18.13
CA PRO A 223 -7.51 2.15 17.45
C PRO A 223 -7.79 1.87 15.96
N ASN A 224 -9.05 1.98 15.51
CA ASN A 224 -9.41 1.63 14.14
C ASN A 224 -8.82 2.60 13.11
N TRP A 225 -8.28 2.02 12.04
CA TRP A 225 -7.85 2.74 10.85
C TRP A 225 -8.97 2.72 9.82
N LYS A 226 -9.36 3.88 9.29
CA LYS A 226 -10.41 4.00 8.27
C LYS A 226 -9.82 4.23 6.89
N LEU A 227 -10.39 3.61 5.86
CA LEU A 227 -10.02 3.86 4.48
C LEU A 227 -10.49 5.27 4.07
N VAL A 228 -9.55 6.16 3.74
CA VAL A 228 -9.81 7.55 3.31
C VAL A 228 -9.54 7.79 1.83
N GLY A 229 -8.81 6.89 1.17
CA GLY A 229 -8.55 6.97 -0.26
C GLY A 229 -8.24 5.60 -0.87
N THR A 230 -8.62 5.42 -2.13
CA THR A 230 -8.20 4.29 -2.96
C THR A 230 -7.53 4.81 -4.23
N GLY A 231 -6.92 3.90 -4.98
CA GLY A 231 -6.12 4.18 -6.14
C GLY A 231 -5.54 2.88 -6.70
N SER A 232 -4.78 2.98 -7.78
CA SER A 232 -4.18 1.84 -8.47
C SER A 232 -2.74 2.15 -8.87
N ALA A 233 -1.90 1.12 -8.92
CA ALA A 233 -0.70 1.20 -9.74
C ALA A 233 -1.12 1.18 -11.22
N ASN A 234 -0.57 2.14 -11.99
CA ASN A 234 -0.42 2.02 -13.45
C ASN A 234 0.77 1.11 -13.76
#